data_AF-A0A7T0KNQ1-F1
#
_entry.id   AF-A0A7T0KNQ1-F1
#
_cell.length_a   1.000
_cell.length_b   1.000
_cell.length_c   1.000
_cell.angle_alpha   90.00
_cell.angle_beta   90.00
_cell.angle_gamma   90.00
#
_symmetry.space_group_name_H-M   'P 1'
#
loop_
_entity.id
_entity.type
_entity.pdbx_description
1 polymer ?
#
loop_
_entity_poly.entity_id
_entity_poly.type
_entity_poly.pdbx_seq_one_letter_code
_entity_poly.pdbx_strand_id
1 'polypeptide(L)'
;MTLIAASLAAVALCLARERPATRLRTGVRGLTPKIPRDGPLARRAPAYDRHRVASDISLFGVCFAAGLPAQSAAAAVADSYGQGKTDPLAEKWRTVSALSALGVEAEKAWADFHEVPGGSDLASLVALSQASGTAVTAGCERISAQLRDAASDDATAKAERAGVLISIPLTAFFLPAFFVLGLIPTAISLGSSLT
;
A
#
# COMPACT_ATOMS: atom_id res chain seq x y z
N MET A 1 -21.30 -32.32 29.58
CA MET A 1 -20.49 -32.24 28.33
C MET A 1 -21.25 -31.58 27.17
N THR A 2 -22.50 -31.95 26.89
CA THR A 2 -23.33 -31.37 25.82
C THR A 2 -23.58 -29.85 25.96
N LEU A 3 -23.78 -29.36 27.19
CA LEU A 3 -24.00 -27.93 27.47
C LEU A 3 -22.78 -27.04 27.16
N ILE A 4 -21.56 -27.56 27.34
CA ILE A 4 -20.32 -26.81 27.08
C ILE A 4 -20.02 -26.78 25.57
N ALA A 5 -20.27 -27.88 24.87
CA ALA A 5 -20.16 -27.93 23.41
C ALA A 5 -21.19 -27.01 22.74
N ALA A 6 -22.43 -26.97 23.25
CA ALA A 6 -23.49 -26.11 22.75
C ALA A 6 -23.22 -24.62 22.98
N SER A 7 -22.65 -24.24 24.14
CA SER A 7 -22.30 -22.84 24.42
C SER A 7 -21.13 -22.35 23.56
N LEU A 8 -20.11 -23.18 23.34
CA LEU A 8 -19.00 -22.87 22.43
C LEU A 8 -19.46 -22.75 20.98
N ALA A 9 -20.37 -23.63 20.52
CA ALA A 9 -20.97 -23.54 19.19
C ALA A 9 -21.85 -22.28 19.04
N ALA A 10 -22.62 -21.90 20.05
CA ALA A 10 -23.44 -20.69 20.02
C ALA A 10 -22.58 -19.42 19.95
N VAL A 11 -21.49 -19.35 20.73
CA VAL A 11 -20.54 -18.22 20.69
C VAL A 11 -19.80 -18.16 19.34
N ALA A 12 -19.43 -19.32 18.78
CA ALA A 12 -18.84 -19.43 17.45
C ALA A 12 -19.72 -18.86 16.34
N LEU A 13 -21.00 -19.21 16.34
CA LEU A 13 -21.97 -18.70 15.36
C LEU A 13 -22.25 -17.19 15.53
N CYS A 14 -22.15 -16.66 16.74
CA CYS A 14 -22.27 -15.22 16.99
C CYS A 14 -21.06 -14.44 16.46
N LEU A 15 -19.83 -14.96 16.60
CA LEU A 15 -18.61 -14.32 16.09
C LEU A 15 -18.44 -14.46 14.57
N ALA A 16 -18.96 -15.55 13.98
CA ALA A 16 -18.94 -15.75 12.53
C ALA A 16 -19.93 -14.85 11.77
N ARG A 17 -20.88 -14.23 12.47
CA ARG A 17 -21.92 -13.37 11.88
C ARG A 17 -21.46 -11.91 11.68
N GLU A 18 -20.16 -11.67 11.62
CA GLU A 18 -19.58 -10.42 11.12
C GLU A 18 -19.76 -10.37 9.59
N ARG A 19 -20.79 -9.64 9.15
CA ARG A 19 -21.28 -9.56 7.76
C ARG A 19 -20.14 -9.26 6.76
N PRO A 20 -19.86 -10.14 5.78
CA PRO A 20 -18.76 -9.96 4.83
C PRO A 20 -19.01 -8.84 3.81
N ALA A 21 -20.26 -8.37 3.68
CA ALA A 21 -20.64 -7.32 2.74
C ALA A 21 -19.93 -5.97 2.97
N THR A 22 -19.37 -5.74 4.16
CA THR A 22 -18.68 -4.48 4.48
C THR A 22 -17.22 -4.46 4.03
N ARG A 23 -16.61 -5.63 3.70
CA ARG A 23 -15.19 -5.72 3.31
C ARG A 23 -14.90 -5.40 1.84
N LEU A 24 -15.94 -5.21 1.03
CA LEU A 24 -15.81 -4.82 -0.38
C LEU A 24 -16.13 -3.34 -0.63
N ARG A 25 -16.17 -2.47 0.41
CA ARG A 25 -16.09 -1.02 0.18
C ARG A 25 -14.64 -0.63 -0.13
N THR A 26 -14.29 -0.77 -1.41
CA THR A 26 -13.27 0.08 -2.05
C THR A 26 -13.66 1.54 -1.82
N GLY A 27 -13.01 2.19 -0.86
CA GLY A 27 -13.06 3.64 -0.66
C GLY A 27 -14.06 4.13 0.40
N VAL A 28 -13.62 4.17 1.67
CA VAL A 28 -13.61 5.37 2.52
C VAL A 28 -12.46 5.19 3.53
N ARG A 29 -11.27 5.65 3.18
CA ARG A 29 -10.05 5.55 4.02
C ARG A 29 -10.01 6.65 5.06
N GLY A 30 -11.02 6.71 5.93
CA GLY A 30 -11.19 7.79 6.91
C GLY A 30 -11.31 7.37 8.37
N LEU A 31 -11.92 6.22 8.69
CA LEU A 31 -12.37 5.95 10.08
C LEU A 31 -12.24 4.48 10.48
N THR A 32 -11.09 3.84 10.26
CA THR A 32 -10.82 2.53 10.89
C THR A 32 -10.29 2.75 12.30
N PRO A 33 -10.94 2.20 13.36
CA PRO A 33 -10.41 2.23 14.72
C PRO A 33 -9.03 1.58 14.76
N LYS A 34 -8.08 2.23 15.45
CA LYS A 34 -6.69 1.80 15.55
C LYS A 34 -6.62 0.43 16.24
N ILE A 35 -6.03 -0.57 15.57
CA ILE A 35 -5.78 -1.88 16.18
C ILE A 35 -4.37 -1.85 16.80
N PRO A 36 -4.09 -2.50 17.94
CA PRO A 36 -2.77 -2.50 18.58
C PRO A 36 -1.59 -2.97 17.70
N ARG A 37 -1.87 -3.53 16.51
CA ARG A 37 -0.88 -3.94 15.50
C ARG A 37 -0.59 -2.89 14.43
N ASP A 38 -1.29 -1.76 14.44
CA ASP A 38 -0.93 -0.62 13.60
C ASP A 38 0.33 0.00 14.20
N GLY A 39 1.47 -0.17 13.52
CA GLY A 39 2.76 0.37 13.94
C GLY A 39 2.76 1.90 14.14
N PRO A 40 3.91 2.49 14.53
CA PRO A 40 4.00 3.91 14.84
C PRO A 40 3.43 4.75 13.69
N LEU A 41 2.62 5.76 14.04
CA LEU A 41 2.04 6.72 13.11
C LEU A 41 3.18 7.49 12.43
N ALA A 42 3.76 6.93 11.37
CA ALA A 42 4.48 7.72 10.40
C ALA A 42 3.51 8.80 9.96
N ARG A 43 3.86 10.06 10.25
CA ARG A 43 3.16 11.29 9.86
C ARG A 43 2.44 11.03 8.56
N ARG A 44 1.10 11.05 8.60
CA ARG A 44 0.22 10.65 7.50
C ARG A 44 0.31 11.71 6.40
N ALA A 45 1.44 11.71 5.70
CA ALA A 45 1.55 12.30 4.39
C ALA A 45 0.36 11.79 3.56
N PRO A 46 -0.21 12.60 2.66
CA PRO A 46 -1.20 12.11 1.71
C PRO A 46 -0.68 10.79 1.14
N ALA A 47 -1.44 9.71 1.34
CA ALA A 47 -1.04 8.39 0.90
C ALA A 47 -1.19 8.36 -0.62
N TYR A 48 -0.22 8.93 -1.32
CA TYR A 48 -0.12 8.86 -2.77
C TYR A 48 -0.13 7.39 -3.17
N ASP A 49 -1.00 7.06 -4.11
CA ASP A 49 -1.00 5.73 -4.70
C ASP A 49 0.33 5.53 -5.43
N ARG A 50 1.17 4.60 -4.95
CA ARG A 50 2.49 4.31 -5.51
C ARG A 50 2.40 3.92 -6.98
N HIS A 51 1.34 3.22 -7.40
CA HIS A 51 1.15 2.88 -8.81
C HIS A 51 0.87 4.10 -9.67
N ARG A 52 0.10 5.06 -9.13
CA ARG A 52 -0.16 6.32 -9.83
C ARG A 52 1.12 7.14 -9.96
N VAL A 53 1.86 7.31 -8.87
CA VAL A 53 3.14 8.04 -8.89
C VAL A 53 4.13 7.38 -9.87
N ALA A 54 4.24 6.05 -9.86
CA ALA A 54 5.09 5.33 -10.81
C ALA A 54 4.67 5.55 -12.27
N SER A 55 3.37 5.62 -12.53
CA SER A 55 2.82 5.87 -13.87
C SER A 55 3.11 7.29 -14.34
N ASP A 56 2.94 8.28 -13.46
CA ASP A 56 3.25 9.69 -13.72
C ASP A 56 4.73 9.89 -14.04
N ILE A 57 5.63 9.32 -13.23
CA ILE A 57 7.09 9.42 -13.43
C ILE A 57 7.51 8.71 -14.72
N SER A 58 6.90 7.56 -15.02
CA SER A 58 7.13 6.84 -16.28
C SER A 58 6.68 7.68 -17.48
N LEU A 59 5.49 8.30 -17.41
CA LEU A 59 4.98 9.18 -18.46
C LEU A 59 5.90 10.40 -18.65
N PHE A 60 6.34 11.02 -17.56
CA PHE A 60 7.32 12.12 -17.60
C PHE A 60 8.62 11.70 -18.31
N GLY A 61 9.17 10.54 -17.96
CA GLY A 61 10.36 9.98 -18.60
C GLY A 61 10.20 9.71 -20.10
N VAL A 62 9.01 9.25 -20.52
CA VAL A 62 8.66 9.06 -21.94
C VAL A 62 8.54 10.40 -22.66
N CYS A 63 7.94 11.41 -22.03
CA CYS A 63 7.89 12.77 -22.59
C CYS A 63 9.31 13.34 -22.80
N PHE A 64 10.22 13.12 -21.84
CA PHE A 64 11.64 13.49 -21.98
C PHE A 64 12.34 12.73 -23.11
N ALA A 65 12.08 11.43 -23.24
CA ALA A 65 12.62 10.63 -24.34
C ALA A 65 12.12 11.12 -25.71
N ALA A 66 10.92 11.68 -25.77
CA ALA A 66 10.36 12.34 -26.96
C ALA A 66 10.92 13.75 -27.21
N GLY A 67 11.83 14.24 -26.37
CA GLY A 67 12.48 15.54 -26.52
C GLY A 67 11.69 16.73 -25.95
N LEU A 68 10.66 16.47 -25.13
CA LEU A 68 9.93 17.56 -24.47
C LEU A 68 10.74 18.16 -23.31
N PRO A 69 10.73 19.49 -23.12
CA PRO A 69 11.33 20.12 -21.96
C PRO A 69 10.53 19.80 -20.68
N ALA A 70 11.17 19.98 -19.51
CA ALA A 70 10.60 19.67 -18.19
C ALA A 70 9.20 20.24 -17.97
N GLN A 71 9.00 21.50 -18.36
CA GLN A 71 7.72 22.20 -18.27
C GLN A 71 6.60 21.47 -19.03
N SER A 72 6.85 21.13 -20.29
CA SER A 72 5.86 20.50 -21.18
C SER A 72 5.61 19.04 -20.79
N ALA A 73 6.65 18.33 -20.36
CA ALA A 73 6.51 16.98 -19.81
C ALA A 73 5.64 16.98 -18.54
N ALA A 74 5.90 17.91 -17.60
CA ALA A 74 5.09 18.06 -16.39
C ALA A 74 3.63 18.44 -16.69
N ALA A 75 3.39 19.32 -17.67
CA ALA A 75 2.05 19.66 -18.14
C ALA A 75 1.31 18.44 -18.71
N ALA A 76 1.97 17.65 -19.56
CA ALA A 76 1.38 16.44 -20.13
C ALA A 76 0.99 15.41 -19.07
N VAL A 77 1.81 15.27 -18.01
CA VAL A 77 1.46 14.41 -16.87
C VAL A 77 0.26 14.97 -16.10
N ALA A 78 0.21 16.28 -15.85
CA ALA A 78 -0.94 16.92 -15.21
C ALA A 78 -2.24 16.72 -16.01
N ASP A 79 -2.18 16.84 -17.34
CA ASP A 79 -3.34 16.69 -18.23
C ASP A 79 -3.91 15.27 -18.22
N SER A 80 -3.09 14.25 -17.91
CA SER A 80 -3.53 12.85 -17.78
C SER A 80 -4.54 12.60 -16.65
N TYR A 81 -4.74 13.56 -15.74
CA TYR A 81 -5.68 13.46 -14.63
C TYR A 81 -7.12 13.84 -15.01
N GLY A 82 -7.32 14.49 -16.17
CA GLY A 82 -8.62 14.97 -16.62
C GLY A 82 -9.16 16.15 -15.79
N GLN A 83 -10.12 16.88 -16.35
CA GLN A 83 -10.62 18.16 -15.80
C GLN A 83 -11.64 18.01 -14.65
N GLY A 84 -12.02 16.79 -14.28
CA GLY A 84 -13.17 16.53 -13.40
C GLY A 84 -12.86 16.25 -11.93
N LYS A 85 -11.59 16.03 -11.57
CA LYS A 85 -11.22 15.60 -10.21
C LYS A 85 -10.00 16.36 -9.70
N THR A 86 -10.15 17.03 -8.57
CA THR A 86 -9.02 17.63 -7.85
C THR A 86 -8.19 16.53 -7.21
N ASP A 87 -7.10 16.15 -7.89
CA ASP A 87 -6.08 15.26 -7.35
C ASP A 87 -4.88 16.10 -6.86
N PRO A 88 -4.44 15.97 -5.60
CA PRO A 88 -3.28 16.68 -5.08
C PRO A 88 -2.00 16.45 -5.88
N LEU A 89 -1.83 15.26 -6.48
CA LEU A 89 -0.66 14.96 -7.29
C LEU A 89 -0.70 15.70 -8.64
N ALA A 90 -1.88 15.81 -9.24
CA ALA A 90 -2.09 16.62 -10.45
C ALA A 90 -1.77 18.10 -10.19
N GLU A 91 -2.13 18.62 -9.01
CA GLU A 91 -1.81 19.99 -8.62
C GLU A 91 -0.31 20.21 -8.48
N LYS A 92 0.43 19.29 -7.85
CA LYS A 92 1.89 19.36 -7.77
C LYS A 92 2.53 19.39 -9.17
N TRP A 93 2.08 18.55 -10.11
CA TRP A 93 2.56 18.58 -11.51
C TRP A 93 2.25 19.90 -12.22
N ARG A 94 1.04 20.46 -12.02
CA ARG A 94 0.66 21.78 -12.55
C ARG A 94 1.53 22.89 -11.98
N THR A 95 1.80 22.86 -10.68
CA THR A 95 2.67 23.82 -10.00
C THR A 95 4.10 23.76 -10.55
N VAL A 96 4.68 22.57 -10.67
CA VAL A 96 6.03 22.39 -11.27
C VAL A 96 6.07 22.94 -12.69
N SER A 97 5.06 22.63 -13.50
CA SER A 97 4.97 23.14 -14.87
C SER A 97 4.90 24.68 -14.89
N ALA A 98 4.04 25.27 -14.06
CA ALA A 98 3.90 26.73 -13.97
C ALA A 98 5.18 27.42 -13.47
N LEU A 99 5.81 26.90 -12.42
CA LEU A 99 7.07 27.46 -11.90
C LEU A 99 8.21 27.33 -12.91
N SER A 100 8.30 26.21 -13.62
CA SER A 100 9.27 26.02 -14.70
C SER A 100 9.04 27.00 -15.85
N ALA A 101 7.77 27.28 -16.20
CA ALA A 101 7.41 28.28 -17.21
C ALA A 101 7.82 29.70 -16.83
N LEU A 102 7.82 29.99 -15.53
CA LEU A 102 8.28 31.27 -14.97
C LEU A 102 9.81 31.35 -14.84
N GLY A 103 10.55 30.31 -15.23
CA GLY A 103 12.01 30.26 -15.12
C GLY A 103 12.51 30.10 -13.68
N VAL A 104 11.67 29.60 -12.77
CA VAL A 104 12.10 29.29 -11.40
C VAL A 104 13.13 28.18 -11.44
N GLU A 105 14.18 28.32 -10.62
CA GLU A 105 15.23 27.32 -10.45
C GLU A 105 14.66 25.93 -10.15
N ALA A 106 15.21 24.89 -10.78
CA ALA A 106 14.68 23.52 -10.69
C ALA A 106 14.53 23.03 -9.24
N GLU A 107 15.49 23.29 -8.36
CA GLU A 107 15.40 22.88 -6.95
C GLU A 107 14.18 23.50 -6.25
N LYS A 108 13.88 24.78 -6.51
CA LYS A 108 12.72 25.47 -5.94
C LYS A 108 11.41 25.04 -6.61
N ALA A 109 11.41 24.88 -7.93
CA ALA A 109 10.22 24.48 -8.68
C ALA A 109 9.71 23.09 -8.27
N TRP A 110 10.61 22.21 -7.86
CA TRP A 110 10.32 20.83 -7.46
C TRP A 110 10.27 20.61 -5.94
N ALA A 111 10.35 21.67 -5.14
CA ALA A 111 10.39 21.56 -3.68
C ALA A 111 9.20 20.77 -3.10
N ASP A 112 8.00 21.02 -3.61
CA ASP A 112 6.77 20.34 -3.18
C ASP A 112 6.73 18.85 -3.54
N PHE A 113 7.56 18.41 -4.49
CA PHE A 113 7.66 17.00 -4.88
C PHE A 113 8.45 16.16 -3.88
N HIS A 114 9.23 16.74 -2.97
CA HIS A 114 9.96 15.97 -1.95
C HIS A 114 9.03 15.16 -1.03
N GLU A 115 7.77 15.57 -0.90
CA GLU A 115 6.75 14.85 -0.11
C GLU A 115 6.15 13.64 -0.87
N VAL A 116 6.35 13.56 -2.18
CA VAL A 116 5.83 12.50 -3.05
C VAL A 116 6.82 11.32 -3.05
N PRO A 117 6.36 10.05 -2.98
CA PRO A 117 7.23 8.89 -3.08
C PRO A 117 8.14 8.94 -4.32
N GLY A 118 9.46 8.91 -4.14
CA GLY A 118 10.43 9.01 -5.24
C GLY A 118 10.57 10.41 -5.85
N GLY A 119 9.86 11.42 -5.33
CA GLY A 119 9.89 12.78 -5.84
C GLY A 119 11.20 13.54 -5.53
N SER A 120 11.89 13.20 -4.44
CA SER A 120 13.24 13.73 -4.15
C SER A 120 14.27 13.33 -5.21
N ASP A 121 14.22 12.06 -5.62
CA ASP A 121 15.13 11.50 -6.61
C ASP A 121 14.82 12.08 -7.98
N LEU A 122 13.54 12.25 -8.30
CA LEU A 122 13.10 12.92 -9.52
C LEU A 122 13.54 14.39 -9.55
N ALA A 123 13.35 15.14 -8.47
CA ALA A 123 13.79 16.53 -8.38
C ALA A 123 15.30 16.66 -8.61
N SER A 124 16.08 15.75 -8.02
CA SER A 124 17.54 15.69 -8.20
C SER A 124 17.93 15.35 -9.64
N LEU A 125 17.23 14.40 -10.26
CA LEU A 125 17.44 14.02 -11.67
C LEU A 125 17.15 15.20 -12.62
N VAL A 126 16.08 15.95 -12.37
CA VAL A 126 15.71 17.10 -13.20
C VAL A 126 16.67 18.27 -12.98
N ALA A 127 17.13 18.51 -11.75
CA ALA A 127 18.16 19.53 -11.49
C ALA A 127 19.47 19.24 -12.26
N LEU A 128 19.81 17.96 -12.43
CA LEU A 128 20.99 17.51 -13.17
C LEU A 128 20.76 17.35 -14.69
N SER A 129 19.51 17.47 -15.17
CA SER A 129 19.14 17.14 -16.56
C SER A 129 19.75 18.07 -17.61
N GLN A 130 20.19 19.27 -17.21
CA GLN A 130 20.90 20.20 -18.07
C GLN A 130 22.15 19.57 -18.73
N ALA A 131 22.67 18.48 -18.17
CA ALA A 131 23.81 17.74 -18.70
C ALA A 131 23.44 16.62 -19.70
N SER A 132 22.31 15.91 -19.53
CA SER A 132 21.92 14.79 -20.41
C SER A 132 20.47 14.32 -20.22
N GLY A 133 19.69 14.30 -21.30
CA GLY A 133 18.30 13.80 -21.28
C GLY A 133 18.15 12.27 -21.16
N THR A 134 19.14 11.50 -21.60
CA THR A 134 19.11 10.02 -21.52
C THR A 134 19.21 9.53 -20.07
N ALA A 135 19.98 10.23 -19.24
CA ALA A 135 20.10 9.95 -17.81
C ALA A 135 18.78 10.17 -17.06
N VAL A 136 17.98 11.17 -17.48
CA VAL A 136 16.65 11.45 -16.90
C VAL A 136 15.69 10.30 -17.21
N THR A 137 15.63 9.84 -18.46
CA THR A 137 14.75 8.73 -18.85
C THR A 137 15.09 7.46 -18.08
N ALA A 138 16.36 7.06 -18.03
CA ALA A 138 16.80 5.89 -17.27
C ALA A 138 16.54 6.04 -15.76
N GLY A 139 16.73 7.25 -15.21
CA GLY A 139 16.41 7.56 -13.83
C GLY A 139 14.92 7.45 -13.50
N CYS A 140 14.05 7.96 -14.38
CA CYS A 140 12.59 7.84 -14.25
C CYS A 140 12.13 6.38 -14.30
N GLU A 141 12.68 5.58 -15.22
CA GLU A 141 12.39 4.16 -15.33
C GLU A 141 12.76 3.43 -14.02
N ARG A 142 13.96 3.65 -13.50
CA ARG A 142 14.41 3.08 -12.22
C ARG A 142 13.50 3.46 -11.06
N ILE A 143 13.14 4.74 -10.92
CA ILE A 143 12.24 5.20 -9.85
C ILE A 143 10.86 4.53 -9.98
N SER A 144 10.32 4.46 -11.21
CA SER A 144 9.02 3.84 -11.46
C SER A 144 9.01 2.35 -11.13
N ALA A 145 10.09 1.62 -11.44
CA ALA A 145 10.26 0.22 -11.10
C ALA A 145 10.30 0.01 -9.58
N GLN A 146 11.13 0.78 -8.87
CA GLN A 146 11.22 0.72 -7.40
C GLN A 146 9.87 0.98 -6.72
N LEU A 147 9.08 1.92 -7.23
CA LEU A 147 7.75 2.21 -6.70
C LEU A 147 6.75 1.06 -6.95
N ARG A 148 6.83 0.39 -8.09
CA ARG A 148 6.00 -0.80 -8.42
C ARG A 148 6.39 -2.00 -7.56
N ASP A 149 7.68 -2.24 -7.38
CA ASP A 149 8.19 -3.31 -6.51
C ASP A 149 7.74 -3.08 -5.06
N ALA A 150 7.92 -1.86 -4.54
CA ALA A 150 7.46 -1.50 -3.20
C ALA A 150 5.92 -1.62 -3.04
N ALA A 151 5.14 -1.43 -4.10
CA ALA A 151 3.70 -1.66 -4.08
C ALA A 151 3.35 -3.16 -4.09
N SER A 152 4.08 -3.97 -4.86
CA SER A 152 3.98 -5.44 -4.88
C SER A 152 4.32 -6.05 -3.52
N ASP A 153 5.36 -5.56 -2.85
CA ASP A 153 5.77 -6.02 -1.53
C ASP A 153 4.69 -5.75 -0.47
N ASP A 154 4.05 -4.57 -0.50
CA ASP A 154 2.94 -4.25 0.39
C ASP A 154 1.71 -5.13 0.12
N ALA A 155 1.43 -5.44 -1.15
CA ALA A 155 0.36 -6.37 -1.52
C ALA A 155 0.65 -7.80 -1.03
N THR A 156 1.89 -8.27 -1.18
CA THR A 156 2.35 -9.58 -0.73
C THR A 156 2.26 -9.71 0.79
N ALA A 157 2.76 -8.71 1.52
CA ALA A 157 2.67 -8.66 2.98
C ALA A 157 1.21 -8.68 3.47
N LYS A 158 0.29 -8.04 2.75
CA LYS A 158 -1.15 -8.12 3.05
C LYS A 158 -1.73 -9.50 2.79
N ALA A 159 -1.33 -10.16 1.70
CA ALA A 159 -1.77 -11.52 1.38
C ALA A 159 -1.30 -12.54 2.42
N GLU A 160 -0.05 -12.46 2.88
CA GLU A 160 0.49 -13.31 3.94
C GLU A 160 -0.28 -13.15 5.25
N ARG A 161 -0.58 -11.90 5.64
CA ARG A 161 -1.40 -11.61 6.83
C ARG A 161 -2.82 -12.13 6.71
N ALA A 162 -3.41 -12.10 5.51
CA ALA A 162 -4.73 -12.67 5.26
C ALA A 162 -4.71 -14.19 5.47
N GLY A 163 -3.68 -14.89 5.01
CA GLY A 163 -3.51 -16.33 5.26
C GLY A 163 -3.51 -16.69 6.74
N VAL A 164 -2.79 -15.92 7.57
CA VAL A 164 -2.80 -16.10 9.02
C VAL A 164 -4.18 -15.81 9.62
N LEU A 165 -4.84 -14.74 9.20
CA LEU A 165 -6.18 -14.40 9.71
C LEU A 165 -7.24 -15.45 9.33
N ILE A 166 -7.11 -16.10 8.18
CA ILE A 166 -8.01 -17.17 7.72
C ILE A 166 -7.79 -18.47 8.52
N SER A 167 -6.56 -18.76 8.95
CA SER A 167 -6.24 -20.00 9.69
C SER A 167 -6.51 -19.93 11.20
N ILE A 168 -6.53 -18.74 11.79
CA ILE A 168 -6.86 -18.52 13.21
C ILE A 168 -8.19 -19.16 13.64
N PRO A 169 -9.33 -18.97 12.96
CA PRO A 169 -10.59 -19.59 13.39
C PRO A 169 -10.51 -21.12 13.32
N LEU A 170 -9.89 -21.69 12.28
CA LEU A 170 -9.75 -23.15 12.15
C LEU A 170 -8.94 -23.74 13.30
N THR A 171 -7.78 -23.14 13.61
CA THR A 171 -6.91 -23.59 14.72
C THR A 171 -7.61 -23.44 16.08
N ALA A 172 -8.38 -22.37 16.27
CA ALA A 172 -9.18 -22.15 17.48
C ALA A 172 -10.24 -23.24 17.73
N PHE A 173 -10.85 -23.81 16.67
CA PHE A 173 -11.80 -24.93 16.80
C PHE A 173 -11.11 -26.29 16.89
N PHE A 174 -10.00 -26.48 16.18
CA PHE A 174 -9.31 -27.78 16.14
C PHE A 174 -8.64 -28.12 17.49
N LEU A 175 -8.01 -27.14 18.13
CA LEU A 175 -7.27 -27.33 19.38
C LEU A 175 -8.11 -27.95 20.51
N PRO A 176 -9.29 -27.43 20.88
CA PRO A 176 -10.12 -28.03 21.93
C PRO A 176 -10.68 -29.41 21.53
N ALA A 177 -11.03 -29.61 20.26
CA ALA A 177 -11.50 -30.92 19.78
C ALA A 177 -10.42 -32.00 19.90
N PHE A 178 -9.20 -31.71 19.44
CA PHE A 178 -8.05 -32.61 19.56
C PHE A 178 -7.75 -32.99 21.03
N PHE A 179 -7.89 -32.04 21.94
CA PHE A 179 -7.66 -32.27 23.37
C PHE A 179 -8.65 -33.26 23.97
N VAL A 180 -9.95 -33.08 23.70
CA VAL A 180 -11.04 -33.93 24.22
C VAL A 180 -11.04 -35.31 23.59
N LEU A 181 -10.84 -35.38 22.27
CA LEU A 181 -10.95 -36.64 21.51
C LEU A 181 -9.64 -37.45 21.50
N GLY A 182 -8.47 -36.80 21.59
CA GLY A 182 -7.16 -37.46 21.43
C GLY A 182 -6.32 -37.49 22.69
N LEU A 183 -5.98 -36.31 23.24
CA LEU A 183 -4.98 -36.19 24.30
C LEU A 183 -5.46 -36.73 25.66
N ILE A 184 -6.68 -36.37 26.08
CA ILE A 184 -7.20 -36.78 27.40
C ILE A 184 -7.32 -38.32 27.52
N PRO A 185 -7.95 -39.04 26.56
CA PRO A 185 -8.10 -40.50 26.69
C PRO A 185 -6.76 -41.23 26.69
N THR A 186 -5.80 -40.79 25.89
CA THR A 186 -4.47 -41.41 25.80
C THR A 186 -3.67 -41.20 27.08
N ALA A 187 -3.67 -40.00 27.65
CA ALA A 187 -3.00 -39.72 28.92
C ALA A 187 -3.54 -40.59 30.08
N ILE A 188 -4.86 -40.79 30.14
CA ILE A 188 -5.50 -41.66 31.14
C ILE A 188 -5.02 -43.12 30.98
N SER A 189 -5.01 -43.63 29.75
CA SER A 189 -4.60 -45.01 29.44
C SER A 189 -3.13 -45.30 29.79
N LEU A 190 -2.23 -44.33 29.62
CA LEU A 190 -0.83 -44.51 30.01
C LEU A 190 -0.67 -44.47 31.54
N GLY A 191 -1.35 -43.55 32.22
CA GLY A 191 -1.32 -43.47 33.68
C GLY A 191 -1.83 -44.74 34.36
N SER A 192 -2.86 -45.38 33.79
CA SER A 192 -3.40 -46.65 34.29
C SER A 192 -2.50 -47.86 34.03
N SER A 193 -1.52 -47.77 33.12
CA SER A 193 -0.60 -48.87 32.81
C SER A 193 0.69 -48.84 33.63
N LEU A 194 0.96 -47.70 34.28
CA LEU A 194 2.14 -47.46 35.13
C LEU A 194 1.84 -47.58 36.63
N THR A 195 0.58 -47.83 36.99
CA THR A 195 0.11 -48.05 38.38
C THR A 195 -0.31 -49.49 38.52
#